data_AF-A0A9P7YJ77-F1
#
_entry.id   AF-A0A9P7YJ77-F1
#
_cell.length_a   1.000
_cell.length_b   1.000
_cell.length_c   1.000
_cell.angle_alpha   90.00
_cell.angle_beta   90.00
_cell.angle_gamma   90.00
#
_symmetry.space_group_name_H-M   'P 1'
#
loop_
_entity.id
_entity.type
_entity.pdbx_description
1 polymer ?
#
loop_
_entity_poly.entity_id
_entity_poly.type
_entity_poly.pdbx_seq_one_letter_code
_entity_poly.pdbx_strand_id
1 'polypeptide(L)'
;MAPKLGGSSASGNSGYGSGYSSGYSSSSCSACLATFRHRGRDWSDAETNAMFAFEIIAIIVLIACVVLATRFKWVRRSSRSDKLRHSGYVISALALIIFFMLGQGSVVDIALGETRATTTYLYYIVYIIGSLAWRVSEVLILAIIVRTLSESSASRLVKSLPTINICSTVILTLLTLAAFGLATADTAHQISSGQSIYYRSYTLARNQSYLDLSYSSIYFTMSILVVVFGALLYVKERSSGTLVMMAAVGPTLFIQRMMHLILLGMVVTEYEERYYYFPDEAISADNFLYVILVPIMYLAIARIGLLRPSGPHIGVAQTKPYGSGIPVEYTQNGAPMAVQSGAPVYYNNSAPMVYSNGQPAFRNDGAPAQHQQYIG
;
A
#
# COMPACT_ATOMS: atom_id res chain seq x y z
N MET A 1 24.95 -57.81 -39.97
CA MET A 1 23.70 -58.31 -39.35
C MET A 1 22.63 -57.24 -39.53
N ALA A 2 21.66 -57.52 -40.39
CA ALA A 2 20.48 -56.67 -40.60
C ALA A 2 19.30 -57.24 -39.81
N PRO A 3 18.35 -56.43 -39.33
CA PRO A 3 17.01 -56.92 -39.04
C PRO A 3 16.09 -56.65 -40.24
N LYS A 4 15.52 -57.74 -40.76
CA LYS A 4 14.27 -57.74 -41.53
C LYS A 4 13.12 -57.27 -40.63
N LEU A 5 12.14 -56.59 -41.21
CA LEU A 5 10.69 -56.64 -40.96
C LEU A 5 10.09 -55.76 -42.07
N GLY A 6 9.34 -56.28 -43.04
CA GLY A 6 8.07 -56.97 -42.87
C GLY A 6 6.99 -56.01 -43.39
N GLY A 7 6.65 -56.10 -44.67
CA GLY A 7 5.59 -55.31 -45.27
C GLY A 7 4.22 -55.91 -44.97
N SER A 8 3.26 -55.04 -44.66
CA SER A 8 1.82 -55.26 -44.86
C SER A 8 1.15 -53.89 -45.04
N SER A 9 0.58 -53.67 -46.22
CA SER A 9 -0.30 -52.57 -46.56
C SER A 9 -1.72 -52.92 -46.12
N ALA A 10 -2.44 -52.02 -45.43
CA ALA A 10 -3.88 -51.78 -45.62
C ALA A 10 -4.44 -50.67 -44.70
N SER A 11 -5.20 -49.78 -45.34
CA SER A 11 -6.39 -49.07 -44.86
C SER A 11 -6.31 -48.12 -43.66
N GLY A 12 -6.15 -46.83 -44.00
CA GLY A 12 -7.15 -45.80 -43.73
C GLY A 12 -7.64 -45.60 -42.29
N ASN A 13 -7.09 -44.60 -41.60
CA ASN A 13 -7.90 -43.66 -40.84
C ASN A 13 -7.15 -42.33 -40.70
N SER A 14 -7.74 -41.25 -41.20
CA SER A 14 -7.26 -39.87 -41.02
C SER A 14 -7.55 -39.41 -39.60
N GLY A 15 -6.63 -39.71 -38.69
CA GLY A 15 -6.56 -39.10 -37.37
C GLY A 15 -5.29 -38.28 -37.28
N TYR A 16 -5.40 -37.00 -36.94
CA TYR A 16 -4.27 -36.15 -36.54
C TYR A 16 -3.62 -36.75 -35.28
N GLY A 17 -2.71 -37.70 -35.49
CA GLY A 17 -1.88 -38.30 -34.44
C GLY A 17 -0.63 -37.46 -34.27
N SER A 18 -0.62 -36.61 -33.24
CA SER A 18 0.63 -36.03 -32.73
C SER A 18 1.49 -37.18 -32.20
N GLY A 19 2.53 -37.54 -32.94
CA GLY A 19 3.49 -38.57 -32.55
C GLY A 19 4.30 -38.10 -31.34
N TYR A 20 4.03 -38.70 -30.18
CA TYR A 20 4.91 -38.58 -29.02
C TYR A 20 6.06 -39.56 -29.22
N SER A 21 7.18 -39.08 -29.75
CA SER A 21 8.45 -39.80 -29.73
C SER A 21 8.92 -39.93 -28.28
N SER A 22 8.74 -41.12 -27.71
CA SER A 22 9.23 -41.52 -26.39
C SER A 22 10.74 -41.62 -26.41
N GLY A 23 11.41 -40.56 -25.94
CA GLY A 23 12.85 -40.53 -25.83
C GLY A 23 13.34 -39.24 -25.18
N TYR A 24 12.78 -38.86 -24.03
CA TYR A 24 13.34 -37.74 -23.26
C TYR A 24 13.43 -38.07 -21.78
N SER A 25 14.68 -38.06 -21.32
CA SER A 25 15.14 -37.95 -19.95
C SER A 25 14.21 -37.13 -19.06
N SER A 26 13.93 -37.67 -17.89
CA SER A 26 13.17 -37.09 -16.78
C SER A 26 13.71 -35.75 -16.30
N SER A 27 13.41 -34.67 -17.02
CA SER A 27 13.47 -33.31 -16.50
C SER A 27 12.07 -32.88 -16.12
N SER A 28 11.91 -32.30 -14.93
CA SER A 28 10.64 -31.84 -14.33
C SER A 28 9.93 -30.71 -15.10
N CYS A 29 10.36 -30.41 -16.33
CA CYS A 29 10.00 -29.20 -17.07
C CYS A 29 9.96 -29.44 -18.60
N SER A 30 9.48 -30.61 -19.05
CA SER A 30 9.47 -30.96 -20.48
C SER A 30 8.68 -29.98 -21.35
N ALA A 31 7.66 -29.32 -20.80
CA ALA A 31 6.83 -28.36 -21.51
C ALA A 31 7.22 -26.88 -21.29
N CYS A 32 8.22 -26.57 -20.47
CA CYS A 32 8.51 -25.19 -20.06
C CYS A 32 9.00 -24.31 -21.21
N LEU A 33 9.75 -24.90 -22.13
CA LEU A 33 10.22 -24.25 -23.36
C LEU A 33 9.23 -24.41 -24.52
N ALA A 34 8.11 -25.11 -24.32
CA ALA A 34 7.07 -25.17 -25.33
C ALA A 34 6.48 -23.77 -25.52
N THR A 35 6.24 -23.42 -26.78
CA THR A 35 5.64 -22.14 -27.14
C THR A 35 4.13 -22.27 -27.16
N PHE A 36 3.43 -21.29 -26.62
CA PHE A 36 2.00 -21.13 -26.80
C PHE A 36 1.71 -19.76 -27.40
N ARG A 37 0.61 -19.68 -28.14
CA ARG A 37 0.12 -18.43 -28.70
C ARG A 37 -0.89 -17.82 -27.74
N HIS A 38 -0.67 -16.56 -27.35
CA HIS A 38 -1.66 -15.83 -26.57
C HIS A 38 -2.94 -15.67 -27.39
N ARG A 39 -4.09 -15.79 -26.71
CA ARG A 39 -5.40 -15.56 -27.31
C ARG A 39 -5.78 -14.09 -27.08
N GLY A 40 -6.31 -13.47 -28.11
CA GLY A 40 -6.85 -12.11 -28.07
C GLY A 40 -7.80 -11.87 -29.22
N ARG A 41 -8.47 -10.72 -29.17
CA ARG A 41 -9.55 -10.33 -30.09
C ARG A 41 -9.08 -9.33 -31.15
N ASP A 42 -7.77 -9.22 -31.42
CA ASP A 42 -7.16 -8.30 -32.40
C ASP A 42 -7.62 -6.83 -32.24
N TRP A 43 -7.74 -6.36 -31.00
CA TRP A 43 -8.26 -5.04 -30.61
C TRP A 43 -9.70 -4.75 -31.05
N SER A 44 -10.48 -5.78 -31.41
CA SER A 44 -11.87 -5.60 -31.87
C SER A 44 -12.87 -5.40 -30.74
N ASP A 45 -12.47 -5.75 -29.51
CA ASP A 45 -13.36 -5.75 -28.36
C ASP A 45 -13.22 -4.49 -27.52
N ALA A 46 -14.33 -3.76 -27.39
CA ALA A 46 -14.39 -2.50 -26.65
C ALA A 46 -14.08 -2.69 -25.16
N GLU A 47 -14.47 -3.83 -24.58
CA GLU A 47 -14.24 -4.13 -23.16
C GLU A 47 -12.75 -4.28 -22.86
N THR A 48 -12.06 -5.10 -23.66
CA THR A 48 -10.61 -5.32 -23.55
C THR A 48 -9.82 -4.03 -23.79
N ASN A 49 -10.23 -3.23 -24.78
CA ASN A 49 -9.59 -1.95 -25.09
C ASN A 49 -9.77 -0.93 -23.95
N ALA A 50 -10.96 -0.88 -23.34
CA ALA A 50 -11.23 -0.02 -22.20
C ALA A 50 -10.39 -0.43 -20.98
N MET A 51 -10.36 -1.73 -20.65
CA MET A 51 -9.52 -2.25 -19.57
C MET A 51 -8.06 -1.86 -19.74
N PHE A 52 -7.51 -2.10 -20.93
CA PHE A 52 -6.13 -1.72 -21.26
C PHE A 52 -5.86 -0.23 -21.01
N ALA A 53 -6.77 0.65 -21.42
CA ALA A 53 -6.63 2.09 -21.21
C ALA A 53 -6.70 2.47 -19.72
N PHE A 54 -7.65 1.91 -18.97
CA PHE A 54 -7.81 2.19 -17.54
C PHE A 54 -6.62 1.70 -16.72
N GLU A 55 -6.05 0.53 -17.05
CA GLU A 55 -4.82 -0.01 -16.46
C GLU A 55 -3.63 0.96 -16.65
N ILE A 56 -3.45 1.49 -17.87
CA ILE A 56 -2.41 2.50 -18.14
C ILE A 56 -2.66 3.78 -17.33
N ILE A 57 -3.90 4.25 -17.28
CA ILE A 57 -4.26 5.45 -16.49
C ILE A 57 -3.96 5.21 -15.01
N ALA A 58 -4.32 4.04 -14.47
CA ALA A 58 -4.05 3.65 -13.09
C ALA A 58 -2.54 3.67 -12.79
N ILE A 59 -1.70 3.13 -13.68
CA ILE A 59 -0.24 3.19 -13.56
C ILE A 59 0.26 4.64 -13.52
N ILE A 60 -0.21 5.49 -14.43
CA ILE A 60 0.19 6.91 -14.46
C ILE A 60 -0.20 7.63 -13.16
N VAL A 61 -1.41 7.38 -12.66
CA VAL A 61 -1.89 7.94 -11.38
C VAL A 61 -1.02 7.45 -10.22
N LEU A 62 -0.66 6.16 -10.18
CA LEU A 62 0.21 5.61 -9.13
C LEU A 62 1.63 6.18 -9.21
N ILE A 63 2.19 6.37 -10.40
CA ILE A 63 3.47 7.05 -10.59
C ILE A 63 3.38 8.48 -10.05
N ALA A 64 2.32 9.22 -10.36
CA ALA A 64 2.09 10.54 -9.80
C ALA A 64 2.01 10.50 -8.27
N CYS A 65 1.31 9.52 -7.68
CA CYS A 65 1.26 9.30 -6.23
C CYS A 65 2.66 9.06 -5.62
N VAL A 66 3.50 8.25 -6.26
CA VAL A 66 4.89 8.00 -5.81
C VAL A 66 5.74 9.27 -5.91
N VAL A 67 5.61 10.03 -6.99
CA VAL A 67 6.30 11.32 -7.16
C VAL A 67 5.85 12.32 -6.10
N LEU A 68 4.55 12.43 -5.85
CA LEU A 68 4.00 13.29 -4.80
C LEU A 68 4.53 12.87 -3.43
N ALA A 69 4.51 11.57 -3.11
CA ALA A 69 5.01 11.06 -1.83
C ALA A 69 6.51 11.31 -1.65
N THR A 70 7.32 11.18 -2.70
CA THR A 70 8.79 11.37 -2.62
C THR A 70 9.19 12.85 -2.60
N ARG A 71 8.50 13.72 -3.33
CA ARG A 71 8.80 15.16 -3.43
C ARG A 71 8.28 15.94 -2.23
N PHE A 72 7.04 15.71 -1.84
CA PHE A 72 6.48 16.31 -0.65
C PHE A 72 6.92 15.46 0.54
N LYS A 73 8.06 15.81 1.15
CA LYS A 73 8.46 15.28 2.46
C LYS A 73 7.24 15.41 3.37
N TRP A 74 6.56 14.31 3.66
CA TRP A 74 5.52 14.24 4.69
C TRP A 74 6.09 14.97 5.90
N VAL A 75 5.51 16.13 6.24
CA VAL A 75 6.17 17.13 7.09
C VAL A 75 6.50 16.48 8.42
N ARG A 76 7.80 16.22 8.62
CA ARG A 76 8.33 15.42 9.72
C ARG A 76 8.14 16.17 11.03
N ARG A 77 7.32 15.62 11.93
CA ARG A 77 7.73 15.64 13.34
C ARG A 77 8.80 14.56 13.49
N SER A 78 9.87 14.89 14.21
CA SER A 78 11.08 14.08 14.38
C SER A 78 10.83 12.77 15.14
N SER A 79 10.03 11.85 14.60
CA SER A 79 9.82 10.51 15.15
C SER A 79 10.27 9.45 14.16
N ARG A 80 11.08 8.49 14.65
CA ARG A 80 11.60 7.32 13.92
C ARG A 80 10.46 6.49 13.29
N SER A 81 9.25 6.60 13.82
CA SER A 81 8.01 5.94 13.40
C SER A 81 7.48 6.38 12.02
N ASP A 82 7.66 7.65 11.64
CA ASP A 82 7.06 8.19 10.39
C ASP A 82 7.79 7.75 9.12
N LYS A 83 9.04 7.29 9.26
CA LYS A 83 9.82 6.74 8.15
C LYS A 83 9.14 5.49 7.56
N LEU A 84 8.51 4.66 8.39
CA LEU A 84 7.84 3.42 7.95
C LEU A 84 6.56 3.70 7.14
N ARG A 85 5.86 4.81 7.40
CA ARG A 85 4.62 5.18 6.67
C ARG A 85 4.93 5.59 5.24
N HIS A 86 5.96 6.43 5.10
CA HIS A 86 6.42 6.92 3.80
C HIS A 86 7.01 5.79 2.95
N SER A 87 7.93 5.00 3.52
CA SER A 87 8.51 3.88 2.79
C SER A 87 7.48 2.80 2.47
N GLY A 88 6.58 2.50 3.42
CA GLY A 88 5.49 1.55 3.22
C GLY A 88 4.56 1.97 2.09
N TYR A 89 4.16 3.24 2.03
CA TYR A 89 3.30 3.75 0.95
C TYR A 89 3.99 3.66 -0.41
N VAL A 90 5.26 4.05 -0.51
CA VAL A 90 6.02 3.97 -1.76
C VAL A 90 6.20 2.53 -2.21
N ILE A 91 6.56 1.61 -1.30
CA ILE A 91 6.71 0.18 -1.61
C ILE A 91 5.36 -0.39 -2.06
N SER A 92 4.27 -0.05 -1.37
CA SER A 92 2.91 -0.47 -1.71
C SER A 92 2.49 0.00 -3.10
N ALA A 93 2.74 1.28 -3.43
CA ALA A 93 2.42 1.84 -4.73
C ALA A 93 3.29 1.22 -5.85
N LEU A 94 4.57 0.99 -5.61
CA LEU A 94 5.45 0.30 -6.56
C LEU A 94 5.02 -1.14 -6.80
N ALA A 95 4.65 -1.88 -5.75
CA ALA A 95 4.13 -3.23 -5.87
C ALA A 95 2.83 -3.25 -6.69
N LEU A 96 1.95 -2.26 -6.50
CA LEU A 96 0.74 -2.15 -7.29
C LEU A 96 1.01 -1.77 -8.76
N ILE A 97 1.99 -0.91 -9.04
CA ILE A 97 2.44 -0.64 -10.42
C ILE A 97 2.95 -1.92 -11.09
N ILE A 98 3.74 -2.73 -10.37
CA ILE A 98 4.21 -4.02 -10.87
C ILE A 98 3.02 -4.94 -11.16
N PHE A 99 1.99 -4.96 -10.29
CA PHE A 99 0.79 -5.74 -10.52
C PHE A 99 0.02 -5.29 -11.77
N PHE A 100 -0.23 -3.99 -11.97
CA PHE A 100 -0.91 -3.49 -13.17
C PHE A 100 -0.07 -3.64 -14.46
N MET A 101 1.24 -3.83 -14.34
CA MET A 101 2.12 -4.13 -15.48
C MET A 101 2.24 -5.62 -15.78
N LEU A 102 2.31 -6.48 -14.77
CA LEU A 102 2.73 -7.89 -14.87
C LEU A 102 1.69 -8.89 -14.36
N GLY A 103 0.61 -8.45 -13.73
CA GLY A 103 -0.46 -9.28 -13.22
C GLY A 103 -1.20 -10.04 -14.32
N GLN A 104 -2.04 -10.99 -13.93
CA GLN A 104 -2.98 -11.61 -14.85
C GLN A 104 -4.00 -10.56 -15.31
N GLY A 105 -4.24 -10.40 -16.62
CA GLY A 105 -5.11 -9.36 -17.15
C GLY A 105 -4.51 -7.94 -17.11
N SER A 106 -3.20 -7.83 -16.92
CA SER A 106 -2.46 -6.55 -16.90
C SER A 106 -2.17 -6.00 -18.30
N VAL A 107 -1.57 -4.81 -18.37
CA VAL A 107 -1.17 -4.14 -19.63
C VAL A 107 -0.33 -5.07 -20.54
N VAL A 108 0.66 -5.76 -19.99
CA VAL A 108 1.53 -6.65 -20.79
C VAL A 108 0.75 -7.87 -21.28
N ASP A 109 -0.09 -8.43 -20.43
CA ASP A 109 -0.88 -9.63 -20.76
C ASP A 109 -1.90 -9.34 -21.86
N ILE A 110 -2.63 -8.23 -21.74
CA ILE A 110 -3.58 -7.76 -22.75
C ILE A 110 -2.83 -7.45 -24.06
N ALA A 111 -1.71 -6.73 -24.01
CA ALA A 111 -0.95 -6.40 -25.22
C ALA A 111 -0.43 -7.66 -25.95
N LEU A 112 0.07 -8.66 -25.22
CA LEU A 112 0.51 -9.93 -25.80
C LEU A 112 -0.66 -10.74 -26.37
N GLY A 113 -1.80 -10.72 -25.67
CA GLY A 113 -3.07 -11.30 -26.13
C GLY A 113 -3.52 -10.72 -27.46
N GLU A 114 -3.68 -9.39 -27.51
CA GLU A 114 -4.23 -8.68 -28.66
C GLU A 114 -3.27 -8.65 -29.86
N THR A 115 -1.95 -8.75 -29.63
CA THR A 115 -0.97 -8.94 -30.71
C THR A 115 -0.80 -10.41 -31.13
N ARG A 116 -1.50 -11.34 -30.46
CA ARG A 116 -1.39 -12.79 -30.65
C ARG A 116 0.06 -13.28 -30.64
N ALA A 117 0.86 -12.69 -29.76
CA ALA A 117 2.26 -13.03 -29.61
C ALA A 117 2.43 -14.50 -29.21
N THR A 118 3.52 -15.10 -29.64
CA THR A 118 3.92 -16.45 -29.23
C THR A 118 4.99 -16.33 -28.15
N THR A 119 4.73 -16.87 -26.97
CA THR A 119 5.67 -16.89 -25.84
C THR A 119 5.87 -18.32 -25.35
N THR A 120 6.90 -18.54 -24.53
CA THR A 120 7.12 -19.83 -23.86
C THR A 120 6.33 -19.91 -22.57
N TYR A 121 6.00 -21.12 -22.09
CA TYR A 121 5.35 -21.32 -20.78
C TYR A 121 6.09 -20.68 -19.59
N LEU A 122 7.40 -20.41 -19.71
CA LEU A 122 8.16 -19.59 -18.74
C LEU A 122 7.57 -18.19 -18.51
N TYR A 123 6.76 -17.66 -19.43
CA TYR A 123 6.07 -16.38 -19.26
C TYR A 123 5.19 -16.36 -18.00
N TYR A 124 4.62 -17.50 -17.58
CA TYR A 124 3.80 -17.57 -16.37
C TYR A 124 4.55 -17.26 -15.07
N ILE A 125 5.89 -17.20 -15.08
CA ILE A 125 6.67 -16.65 -13.95
C ILE A 125 6.27 -15.19 -13.66
N VAL A 126 5.91 -14.45 -14.69
CA VAL A 126 5.45 -13.05 -14.58
C VAL A 126 4.19 -12.97 -13.69
N TYR A 127 3.28 -13.94 -13.78
CA TYR A 127 2.10 -13.99 -12.93
C TYR A 127 2.40 -14.31 -11.47
N ILE A 128 3.46 -15.09 -11.19
CA ILE A 128 3.93 -15.31 -9.81
C ILE A 128 4.38 -13.98 -9.20
N ILE A 129 5.15 -13.20 -9.97
CA ILE A 129 5.61 -11.87 -9.56
C ILE A 129 4.42 -10.93 -9.36
N GLY A 130 3.47 -10.91 -10.30
CA GLY A 130 2.25 -10.10 -10.20
C GLY A 130 1.41 -10.45 -8.97
N SER A 131 1.21 -11.75 -8.69
CA SER A 131 0.46 -12.22 -7.52
C SER A 131 1.10 -11.79 -6.21
N LEU A 132 2.44 -11.89 -6.10
CA LEU A 132 3.17 -11.41 -4.93
C LEU A 132 2.99 -9.90 -4.77
N ALA A 133 3.14 -9.14 -5.86
CA ALA A 133 3.09 -7.69 -5.84
C ALA A 133 1.70 -7.18 -5.42
N TRP A 134 0.63 -7.80 -5.93
CA TRP A 134 -0.75 -7.54 -5.50
C TRP A 134 -0.90 -7.73 -3.99
N ARG A 135 -0.57 -8.92 -3.47
CA ARG A 135 -0.74 -9.26 -2.04
C ARG A 135 0.06 -8.36 -1.12
N VAL A 136 1.31 -8.04 -1.48
CA VAL A 136 2.16 -7.10 -0.73
C VAL A 136 1.53 -5.72 -0.68
N SER A 137 1.01 -5.23 -1.81
CA SER A 137 0.37 -3.91 -1.86
C SER A 137 -0.88 -3.84 -0.98
N GLU A 138 -1.73 -4.87 -0.96
CA GLU A 138 -2.97 -4.86 -0.18
C GLU A 138 -2.72 -4.91 1.32
N VAL A 139 -1.76 -5.72 1.76
CA VAL A 139 -1.41 -5.80 3.19
C VAL A 139 -0.77 -4.50 3.67
N LEU A 140 0.15 -3.91 2.88
CA LEU A 140 0.82 -2.67 3.24
C LEU A 140 -0.16 -1.48 3.30
N ILE A 141 -1.05 -1.34 2.32
CA ILE A 141 -2.00 -0.23 2.30
C ILE A 141 -2.98 -0.31 3.47
N LEU A 142 -3.49 -1.51 3.78
CA LEU A 142 -4.36 -1.71 4.94
C LEU A 142 -3.63 -1.38 6.24
N ALA A 143 -2.38 -1.85 6.40
CA ALA A 143 -1.58 -1.54 7.58
C ALA A 143 -1.36 -0.02 7.75
N ILE A 144 -1.15 0.71 6.65
CA ILE A 144 -1.03 2.18 6.67
C ILE A 144 -2.35 2.82 7.09
N ILE A 145 -3.48 2.40 6.52
CA ILE A 145 -4.83 2.90 6.85
C ILE A 145 -5.12 2.69 8.34
N VAL A 146 -4.96 1.47 8.85
CA VAL A 146 -5.26 1.19 10.25
C VAL A 146 -4.32 1.94 11.19
N ARG A 147 -3.03 2.06 10.84
CA ARG A 147 -2.08 2.87 11.62
C ARG A 147 -2.46 4.35 11.60
N THR A 148 -2.93 4.88 10.46
CA THR A 148 -3.40 6.28 10.37
C THR A 148 -4.58 6.53 11.29
N LEU A 149 -5.51 5.58 11.40
CA LEU A 149 -6.61 5.64 12.36
C LEU A 149 -6.11 5.60 13.80
N SER A 150 -5.23 4.64 14.14
CA SER A 150 -4.78 4.44 15.53
C SER A 150 -3.98 5.63 16.10
N GLU A 151 -3.23 6.33 15.26
CA GLU A 151 -2.49 7.53 15.70
C GLU A 151 -3.38 8.79 15.82
N SER A 152 -4.55 8.80 15.18
CA SER A 152 -5.45 9.96 15.15
C SER A 152 -6.39 10.06 16.36
N SER A 153 -6.36 9.11 17.29
CA SER A 153 -7.42 8.98 18.30
C SER A 153 -6.93 9.23 19.73
N ALA A 154 -7.29 10.38 20.31
CA ALA A 154 -7.07 10.69 21.73
C ALA A 154 -8.06 10.03 22.71
N SER A 155 -8.88 9.04 22.30
CA SER A 155 -9.93 8.43 23.15
C SER A 155 -9.56 7.05 23.71
N ARG A 156 -9.96 6.79 24.97
CA ARG A 156 -9.76 5.52 25.69
C ARG A 156 -10.40 4.29 25.01
N LEU A 157 -11.42 4.49 24.17
CA LEU A 157 -12.10 3.43 23.39
C LEU A 157 -11.16 2.73 22.40
N VAL A 158 -9.99 3.32 22.11
CA VAL A 158 -9.02 2.89 21.10
C VAL A 158 -7.85 2.09 21.69
N LYS A 159 -7.84 1.80 23.01
CA LYS A 159 -6.75 1.00 23.61
C LYS A 159 -6.69 -0.46 23.12
N SER A 160 -7.79 -1.04 22.65
CA SER A 160 -7.84 -2.40 22.08
C SER A 160 -7.54 -2.46 20.59
N LEU A 161 -7.60 -1.32 19.89
CA LEU A 161 -7.44 -1.20 18.44
C LEU A 161 -6.03 -1.59 17.94
N PRO A 162 -4.93 -1.28 18.66
CA PRO A 162 -3.60 -1.77 18.32
C PRO A 162 -3.52 -3.30 18.34
N THR A 163 -4.16 -3.96 19.31
CA THR A 163 -4.15 -5.43 19.41
C THR A 163 -4.95 -6.08 18.29
N ILE A 164 -6.15 -5.55 18.00
CA ILE A 164 -6.96 -6.01 16.87
C ILE A 164 -6.21 -5.82 15.54
N ASN A 165 -5.52 -4.69 15.38
CA ASN A 165 -4.70 -4.40 14.20
C ASN A 165 -3.51 -5.35 14.05
N ILE A 166 -2.76 -5.63 15.12
CA ILE A 166 -1.64 -6.57 15.07
C ILE A 166 -2.15 -7.98 14.72
N CYS A 167 -3.20 -8.46 15.40
CA CYS A 167 -3.74 -9.77 15.12
C CYS A 167 -4.30 -9.87 13.68
N SER A 168 -5.05 -8.86 13.21
CA SER A 168 -5.62 -8.89 11.87
C SER A 168 -4.56 -8.79 10.78
N THR A 169 -3.55 -7.93 10.94
CA THR A 169 -2.44 -7.84 9.99
C THR A 169 -1.62 -9.12 9.95
N VAL A 170 -1.34 -9.74 11.10
CA VAL A 170 -0.66 -11.05 11.15
C VAL A 170 -1.48 -12.12 10.46
N ILE A 171 -2.78 -12.25 10.78
CA ILE A 171 -3.66 -13.24 10.15
C ILE A 171 -3.74 -13.00 8.64
N LEU A 172 -3.92 -11.76 8.20
CA LEU A 172 -3.94 -11.42 6.78
C LEU A 172 -2.60 -11.76 6.11
N THR A 173 -1.46 -11.47 6.74
CA THR A 173 -0.15 -11.86 6.18
C THR A 173 -0.02 -13.38 6.02
N LEU A 174 -0.46 -14.16 7.01
CA LEU A 174 -0.41 -15.62 6.95
C LEU A 174 -1.33 -16.16 5.85
N LEU A 175 -2.55 -15.63 5.72
CA LEU A 175 -3.47 -15.99 4.65
C LEU A 175 -2.91 -15.61 3.28
N THR A 176 -2.30 -14.43 3.13
CA THR A 176 -1.66 -14.05 1.87
C THR A 176 -0.49 -14.95 1.50
N LEU A 177 0.32 -15.38 2.47
CA LEU A 177 1.44 -16.29 2.25
C LEU A 177 0.94 -17.68 1.82
N ALA A 178 -0.09 -18.19 2.49
CA ALA A 178 -0.69 -19.48 2.14
C ALA A 178 -1.31 -19.45 0.73
N ALA A 179 -2.09 -18.41 0.43
CA ALA A 179 -2.74 -18.26 -0.87
C ALA A 179 -1.74 -17.95 -1.99
N PHE A 180 -0.65 -17.21 -1.72
CA PHE A 180 0.48 -17.05 -2.64
C PHE A 180 1.17 -18.38 -2.92
N GLY A 181 1.39 -19.21 -1.90
CA GLY A 181 1.98 -20.54 -2.06
C GLY A 181 1.16 -21.43 -2.98
N LEU A 182 -0.17 -21.45 -2.80
CA LEU A 182 -1.07 -22.20 -3.68
C LEU A 182 -1.09 -21.65 -5.11
N ALA A 183 -1.16 -20.32 -5.29
CA ALA A 183 -1.11 -19.70 -6.61
C ALA A 183 0.22 -19.99 -7.34
N THR A 184 1.33 -19.99 -6.61
CA THR A 184 2.66 -20.34 -7.14
C THR A 184 2.73 -21.82 -7.51
N ALA A 185 2.14 -22.71 -6.70
CA ALA A 185 2.09 -24.13 -7.01
C ALA A 185 1.21 -24.42 -8.25
N ASP A 186 0.07 -23.73 -8.39
CA ASP A 186 -0.82 -23.89 -9.55
C ASP A 186 -0.14 -23.40 -10.84
N THR A 187 0.47 -22.21 -10.81
CA THR A 187 1.22 -21.68 -11.95
C THR A 187 2.44 -22.55 -12.30
N ALA A 188 3.18 -23.05 -11.30
CA ALA A 188 4.28 -24.00 -11.53
C ALA A 188 3.80 -25.32 -12.15
N HIS A 189 2.61 -25.79 -11.77
CA HIS A 189 1.99 -26.96 -12.40
C HIS A 189 1.62 -26.68 -13.86
N GLN A 190 1.08 -25.49 -14.17
CA GLN A 190 0.78 -25.09 -15.56
C GLN A 190 2.05 -24.99 -16.42
N ILE A 191 3.12 -24.44 -15.86
CA ILE A 191 4.44 -24.35 -16.52
C ILE A 191 4.99 -25.75 -16.83
N SER A 192 4.94 -26.67 -15.87
CA SER A 192 5.51 -28.02 -16.04
C SER A 192 4.67 -28.93 -16.94
N SER A 193 3.34 -28.79 -16.92
CA SER A 193 2.40 -29.58 -17.73
C SER A 193 2.22 -29.06 -19.15
N GLY A 194 2.60 -27.81 -19.44
CA GLY A 194 2.34 -27.17 -20.73
C GLY A 194 0.85 -26.94 -20.98
N GLN A 195 0.06 -26.83 -19.92
CA GLN A 195 -1.37 -26.57 -20.02
C GLN A 195 -1.66 -25.07 -20.00
N SER A 196 -2.67 -24.67 -20.78
CA SER A 196 -3.17 -23.29 -20.75
C SER A 196 -3.78 -22.97 -19.39
N ILE A 197 -3.75 -21.69 -19.01
CA ILE A 197 -4.40 -21.12 -17.80
C ILE A 197 -5.84 -21.60 -17.56
N TYR A 198 -6.57 -21.94 -18.62
CA TYR A 198 -7.95 -22.44 -18.50
C TYR A 198 -8.06 -23.83 -17.87
N TYR A 199 -6.95 -24.59 -17.82
CA TYR A 199 -6.87 -25.89 -17.17
C TYR A 199 -6.10 -25.76 -15.87
N ARG A 200 -6.78 -25.25 -14.84
CA ARG A 200 -6.25 -25.25 -13.47
C ARG A 200 -6.43 -26.62 -12.83
N SER A 201 -5.52 -26.98 -11.93
CA SER A 201 -5.72 -28.15 -11.08
C SER A 201 -6.96 -27.93 -10.20
N TYR A 202 -8.01 -28.73 -10.40
CA TYR A 202 -9.30 -28.57 -9.73
C TYR A 202 -9.17 -28.44 -8.20
N THR A 203 -8.34 -29.29 -7.59
CA THR A 203 -8.10 -29.29 -6.13
C THR A 203 -7.34 -28.04 -5.67
N LEU A 204 -6.32 -27.63 -6.42
CA LEU A 204 -5.47 -26.48 -6.07
C LEU A 204 -6.22 -25.15 -6.25
N ALA A 205 -6.92 -24.99 -7.37
CA ALA A 205 -7.75 -23.83 -7.65
C ALA A 205 -8.87 -23.68 -6.62
N ARG A 206 -9.56 -24.78 -6.28
CA ARG A 206 -10.61 -24.77 -5.26
C ARG A 206 -10.07 -24.37 -3.88
N ASN A 207 -8.94 -24.95 -3.46
CA ASN A 207 -8.31 -24.60 -2.19
C ASN A 207 -7.85 -23.14 -2.17
N GLN A 208 -7.35 -22.62 -3.30
CA GLN A 208 -7.02 -21.21 -3.44
C GLN A 208 -8.26 -20.33 -3.27
N SER A 209 -9.37 -20.64 -3.93
CA SER A 209 -10.62 -19.86 -3.82
C SER A 209 -11.16 -19.79 -2.39
N TYR A 210 -11.07 -20.88 -1.60
CA TYR A 210 -11.45 -20.85 -0.18
C TYR A 210 -10.54 -19.95 0.66
N LEU A 211 -9.23 -19.94 0.39
CA LEU A 211 -8.30 -19.04 1.07
C LEU A 211 -8.53 -17.58 0.68
N ASP A 212 -8.73 -17.30 -0.61
CA ASP A 212 -9.01 -15.95 -1.11
C ASP A 212 -10.37 -15.45 -0.58
N LEU A 213 -11.38 -16.33 -0.44
CA LEU A 213 -12.66 -16.01 0.23
C LEU A 213 -12.44 -15.67 1.71
N SER A 214 -11.66 -16.49 2.42
CA SER A 214 -11.35 -16.25 3.83
C SER A 214 -10.58 -14.94 4.02
N TYR A 215 -9.60 -14.67 3.16
CA TYR A 215 -8.85 -13.42 3.11
C TYR A 215 -9.76 -12.22 2.86
N SER A 216 -10.61 -12.29 1.83
CA SER A 216 -11.54 -11.22 1.44
C SER A 216 -12.56 -10.93 2.55
N SER A 217 -13.04 -11.95 3.27
CA SER A 217 -14.00 -11.77 4.38
C SER A 217 -13.38 -11.03 5.58
N ILE A 218 -12.14 -11.34 5.96
CA ILE A 218 -11.42 -10.62 7.01
C ILE A 218 -11.11 -9.19 6.57
N TYR A 219 -10.68 -9.01 5.32
CA TYR A 219 -10.41 -7.70 4.76
C TYR A 219 -11.69 -6.84 4.72
N PHE A 220 -12.82 -7.42 4.32
CA PHE A 220 -14.12 -6.76 4.33
C PHE A 220 -14.53 -6.35 5.75
N THR A 221 -14.34 -7.23 6.73
CA THR A 221 -14.57 -6.90 8.15
C THR A 221 -13.70 -5.72 8.60
N MET A 222 -12.43 -5.69 8.21
CA MET A 222 -11.53 -4.56 8.48
C MET A 222 -11.99 -3.28 7.77
N SER A 223 -12.54 -3.37 6.55
CA SER A 223 -13.10 -2.21 5.84
C SER A 223 -14.30 -1.60 6.58
N ILE A 224 -15.19 -2.44 7.15
CA ILE A 224 -16.31 -1.98 7.99
C ILE A 224 -15.76 -1.27 9.23
N LEU A 225 -14.77 -1.85 9.90
CA LEU A 225 -14.14 -1.21 11.05
C LEU A 225 -13.53 0.14 10.68
N VAL A 226 -12.83 0.24 9.55
CA VAL A 226 -12.26 1.51 9.05
C VAL A 226 -13.36 2.56 8.83
N VAL A 227 -14.50 2.18 8.25
CA VAL A 227 -15.66 3.09 8.05
C VAL A 227 -16.25 3.54 9.38
N VAL A 228 -16.52 2.60 10.30
CA VAL A 228 -17.09 2.90 11.62
C VAL A 228 -16.16 3.80 12.43
N PHE A 229 -14.87 3.47 12.51
CA PHE A 229 -13.89 4.29 13.22
C PHE A 229 -13.67 5.63 12.53
N GLY A 230 -13.67 5.68 11.20
CA GLY A 230 -13.62 6.93 10.44
C GLY A 230 -14.80 7.86 10.75
N ALA A 231 -16.02 7.31 10.85
CA ALA A 231 -17.22 8.07 11.23
C ALA A 231 -17.14 8.57 12.68
N LEU A 232 -16.75 7.71 13.62
CA LEU A 232 -16.58 8.10 15.03
C LEU A 232 -15.50 9.19 15.20
N LEU A 233 -14.40 9.08 14.45
CA LEU A 233 -13.35 10.10 14.43
C LEU A 233 -13.83 11.41 13.82
N TYR A 234 -14.63 11.37 12.75
CA TYR A 234 -15.19 12.57 12.16
C TYR A 234 -16.11 13.32 13.12
N VAL A 235 -16.92 12.61 13.90
CA VAL A 235 -17.78 13.21 14.94
C VAL A 235 -16.95 13.85 16.06
N LYS A 236 -15.85 13.21 16.47
CA LYS A 236 -15.04 13.67 17.60
C LYS A 236 -14.02 14.76 17.21
N GLU A 237 -13.32 14.57 16.10
CA GLU A 237 -12.25 15.42 15.60
C GLU A 237 -12.51 15.75 14.13
N ARG A 238 -13.10 16.94 13.92
CA ARG A 238 -13.45 17.45 12.60
C ARG A 238 -12.20 17.98 11.90
N SER A 239 -11.40 17.07 11.35
CA SER A 239 -10.19 17.39 10.59
C SER A 239 -10.39 17.13 9.10
N SER A 240 -9.64 17.84 8.26
CA SER A 240 -9.67 17.60 6.80
C SER A 240 -9.24 16.16 6.46
N GLY A 241 -8.29 15.59 7.21
CA GLY A 241 -7.83 14.21 7.03
C GLY A 241 -8.91 13.16 7.37
N THR A 242 -9.65 13.35 8.47
CA THR A 242 -10.76 12.45 8.85
C THR A 242 -11.92 12.53 7.87
N LEU A 243 -12.18 13.72 7.29
CA LEU A 243 -13.16 13.88 6.22
C LEU A 243 -12.76 13.10 4.96
N VAL A 244 -11.51 13.21 4.50
CA VAL A 244 -11.04 12.43 3.32
C VAL A 244 -11.10 10.92 3.60
N MET A 245 -10.79 10.50 4.82
CA MET A 245 -10.84 9.10 5.21
C MET A 245 -12.27 8.53 5.19
N MET A 246 -13.26 9.33 5.62
CA MET A 246 -14.68 8.94 5.64
C MET A 246 -15.35 9.08 4.26
N ALA A 247 -14.98 10.09 3.48
CA ALA A 247 -15.61 10.36 2.17
C ALA A 247 -15.01 9.55 1.02
N ALA A 248 -13.72 9.18 1.09
CA ALA A 248 -13.05 8.45 0.03
C ALA A 248 -12.58 7.07 0.49
N VAL A 249 -11.64 7.00 1.44
CA VAL A 249 -10.93 5.74 1.76
C VAL A 249 -11.86 4.63 2.26
N GLY A 250 -12.74 4.93 3.20
CA GLY A 250 -13.70 3.96 3.75
C GLY A 250 -14.66 3.41 2.69
N PRO A 251 -15.42 4.27 1.99
CA PRO A 251 -16.33 3.84 0.93
C PRO A 251 -15.64 3.07 -0.21
N THR A 252 -14.46 3.52 -0.67
CA THR A 252 -13.73 2.82 -1.75
C THR A 252 -13.33 1.40 -1.32
N LEU A 253 -12.78 1.25 -0.10
CA LEU A 253 -12.42 -0.06 0.44
C LEU A 253 -13.63 -0.96 0.62
N PHE A 254 -14.73 -0.41 1.13
CA PHE A 254 -15.94 -1.17 1.37
C PHE A 254 -16.56 -1.68 0.07
N ILE A 255 -16.77 -0.80 -0.92
CA ILE A 255 -17.38 -1.15 -2.21
C ILE A 255 -16.53 -2.17 -2.95
N GLN A 256 -15.22 -1.91 -3.04
CA GLN A 256 -14.28 -2.82 -3.70
C GLN A 256 -14.33 -4.23 -3.08
N ARG A 257 -14.30 -4.32 -1.75
CA ARG A 257 -14.25 -5.62 -1.07
C ARG A 257 -15.59 -6.33 -1.03
N MET A 258 -16.68 -5.59 -0.98
CA MET A 258 -18.02 -6.14 -1.11
C MET A 258 -18.17 -6.84 -2.48
N MET A 259 -17.81 -6.16 -3.57
CA MET A 259 -17.91 -6.72 -4.92
C MET A 259 -17.00 -7.94 -5.10
N HIS A 260 -15.75 -7.84 -4.64
CA HIS A 260 -14.81 -8.96 -4.71
C HIS A 260 -15.28 -10.17 -3.87
N LEU A 261 -15.90 -9.93 -2.71
CA LEU A 261 -16.46 -10.99 -1.87
C LEU A 261 -17.67 -11.66 -2.52
N ILE A 262 -18.55 -10.88 -3.18
CA ILE A 262 -19.68 -11.42 -3.95
C ILE A 262 -19.16 -12.31 -5.08
N LEU A 263 -18.17 -11.85 -5.84
CA LEU A 263 -17.56 -12.61 -6.92
C LEU A 263 -16.98 -13.94 -6.41
N LEU A 264 -16.16 -13.89 -5.36
CA LEU A 264 -15.57 -15.11 -4.77
C LEU A 264 -16.64 -16.05 -4.20
N GLY A 265 -17.72 -15.49 -3.65
CA GLY A 265 -18.89 -16.26 -3.20
C GLY A 265 -19.51 -17.05 -4.34
N MET A 266 -19.78 -16.41 -5.48
CA MET A 266 -20.32 -17.06 -6.68
C MET A 266 -19.40 -18.16 -7.20
N VAL A 267 -18.10 -17.88 -7.30
CA VAL A 267 -17.10 -18.84 -7.78
C VAL A 267 -17.06 -20.08 -6.87
N VAL A 268 -17.08 -19.90 -5.56
CA VAL A 268 -17.04 -21.02 -4.61
C VAL A 268 -18.32 -21.86 -4.67
N THR A 269 -19.49 -21.24 -4.82
CA THR A 269 -20.77 -21.96 -4.95
C THR A 269 -20.88 -22.73 -6.27
N GLU A 270 -20.38 -22.18 -7.38
CA GLU A 270 -20.40 -22.86 -8.69
C GLU A 270 -19.53 -24.13 -8.72
N TYR A 271 -18.41 -24.13 -7.98
CA TYR A 271 -17.59 -25.34 -7.80
C TYR A 271 -18.35 -26.49 -7.13
N GLU A 272 -19.41 -26.21 -6.36
CA GLU A 272 -20.26 -27.26 -5.77
C GLU A 272 -21.33 -27.77 -6.74
N GLU A 273 -21.88 -26.90 -7.60
CA GLU A 273 -23.03 -27.23 -8.44
C GLU A 273 -22.70 -27.74 -9.86
N ARG A 274 -21.41 -27.77 -10.27
CA ARG A 274 -20.94 -28.20 -11.63
C ARG A 274 -21.55 -27.41 -12.81
N TYR A 275 -22.22 -26.29 -12.58
CA TYR A 275 -22.66 -25.40 -13.66
C TYR A 275 -21.51 -24.47 -14.05
N TYR A 276 -20.97 -24.70 -15.25
CA TYR A 276 -19.83 -23.98 -15.84
C TYR A 276 -20.22 -22.64 -16.48
N TYR A 277 -21.17 -21.90 -15.90
CA TYR A 277 -21.49 -20.55 -16.36
C TYR A 277 -20.79 -19.54 -15.46
N PHE A 278 -19.47 -19.46 -15.60
CA PHE A 278 -18.71 -18.35 -15.05
C PHE A 278 -19.31 -17.04 -15.60
N PRO A 279 -19.79 -16.11 -14.76
CA PRO A 279 -20.23 -14.81 -15.25
C PRO A 279 -18.98 -13.99 -15.60
N ASP A 280 -18.48 -14.16 -16.82
CA ASP A 280 -17.37 -13.38 -17.38
C ASP A 280 -17.60 -11.86 -17.16
N GLU A 281 -18.86 -11.44 -17.25
CA GLU A 281 -19.33 -10.07 -16.98
C GLU A 281 -19.06 -9.61 -15.54
N ALA A 282 -19.24 -10.48 -14.54
CA ALA A 282 -19.01 -10.14 -13.15
C ALA A 282 -17.51 -10.04 -12.82
N ILE A 283 -16.68 -10.90 -13.42
CA ILE A 283 -15.22 -10.80 -13.31
C ILE A 283 -14.74 -9.49 -13.91
N SER A 284 -15.24 -9.15 -15.10
CA SER A 284 -14.91 -7.89 -15.76
C SER A 284 -15.32 -6.69 -14.90
N ALA A 285 -16.53 -6.69 -14.34
CA ALA A 285 -17.00 -5.63 -13.47
C ALA A 285 -16.14 -5.46 -12.20
N ASP A 286 -15.73 -6.56 -11.55
CA ASP A 286 -14.83 -6.52 -10.39
C ASP A 286 -13.47 -5.91 -10.75
N ASN A 287 -12.89 -6.34 -11.88
CA ASN A 287 -11.62 -5.81 -12.38
C ASN A 287 -11.73 -4.31 -12.72
N PHE A 288 -12.81 -3.87 -13.38
CA PHE A 288 -13.03 -2.46 -13.69
C PHE A 288 -13.13 -1.61 -12.42
N LEU A 289 -13.89 -2.08 -11.43
CA LEU A 289 -13.99 -1.42 -10.14
C LEU A 289 -12.65 -1.38 -9.42
N TYR A 290 -11.85 -2.45 -9.49
CA TYR A 290 -10.53 -2.50 -8.89
C TYR A 290 -9.60 -1.43 -9.49
N VAL A 291 -9.51 -1.37 -10.82
CA VAL A 291 -8.64 -0.44 -11.55
C VAL A 291 -9.02 1.02 -11.30
N ILE A 292 -10.30 1.32 -11.04
CA ILE A 292 -10.75 2.69 -10.75
C ILE A 292 -10.61 3.03 -9.26
N LEU A 293 -11.10 2.18 -8.36
CA LEU A 293 -11.20 2.49 -6.93
C LEU A 293 -9.83 2.50 -6.25
N VAL A 294 -8.90 1.65 -6.67
CA VAL A 294 -7.59 1.55 -6.02
C VAL A 294 -6.75 2.83 -6.24
N PRO A 295 -6.58 3.36 -7.45
CA PRO A 295 -5.89 4.64 -7.64
C PRO A 295 -6.55 5.81 -6.88
N ILE A 296 -7.89 5.85 -6.83
CA ILE A 296 -8.63 6.85 -6.04
C ILE A 296 -8.26 6.75 -4.56
N MET A 297 -8.23 5.52 -4.01
CA MET A 297 -7.82 5.29 -2.63
C MET A 297 -6.37 5.74 -2.38
N TYR A 298 -5.44 5.41 -3.29
CA TYR A 298 -4.04 5.83 -3.16
C TYR A 298 -3.89 7.36 -3.20
N LEU A 299 -4.63 8.04 -4.07
CA LEU A 299 -4.69 9.51 -4.12
C LEU A 299 -5.26 10.10 -2.83
N ALA A 300 -6.33 9.51 -2.29
CA ALA A 300 -6.93 9.95 -1.04
C ALA A 300 -5.94 9.82 0.13
N ILE A 301 -5.20 8.71 0.21
CA ILE A 301 -4.17 8.49 1.24
C ILE A 301 -2.99 9.46 1.06
N ALA A 302 -2.53 9.67 -0.17
CA ALA A 302 -1.50 10.67 -0.47
C ALA A 302 -1.93 12.07 -0.01
N ARG A 303 -3.21 12.42 -0.25
CA ARG A 303 -3.79 13.69 0.19
C ARG A 303 -3.84 13.79 1.71
N ILE A 304 -4.24 12.74 2.43
CA ILE A 304 -4.20 12.71 3.91
C ILE A 304 -2.77 12.94 4.42
N GLY A 305 -1.78 12.33 3.77
CA GLY A 305 -0.36 12.53 4.07
C GLY A 305 0.12 13.96 3.87
N LEU A 306 -0.39 14.64 2.84
CA LEU A 306 -0.07 16.03 2.52
C LEU A 306 -0.82 17.03 3.41
N LEU A 307 -2.06 16.72 3.78
CA LEU A 307 -2.97 17.55 4.59
C LEU A 307 -2.75 17.42 6.11
N ARG A 308 -1.64 16.83 6.56
CA ARG A 308 -1.19 16.97 7.97
C ARG A 308 -0.22 18.17 8.06
N PRO A 309 -0.70 19.42 8.22
CA PRO A 309 0.15 20.48 8.76
C PRO A 309 0.57 20.11 10.18
N SER A 310 1.77 20.55 10.52
CA SER A 310 2.32 20.67 11.86
C SER A 310 1.24 20.95 12.90
N GLY A 311 1.36 20.30 14.07
CA GLY A 311 0.39 20.37 15.16
C GLY A 311 -0.04 21.79 15.56
N PRO A 312 -1.04 21.91 16.44
CA PRO A 312 -1.76 23.15 16.69
C PRO A 312 -0.79 24.30 16.92
N HIS A 313 -0.92 25.36 16.12
CA HIS A 313 -0.43 26.68 16.46
C HIS A 313 -1.16 27.15 17.72
N ILE A 314 -0.72 26.66 18.87
CA ILE A 314 -0.74 27.44 20.11
C ILE A 314 0.68 27.96 20.22
N GLY A 315 0.82 29.29 20.17
CA GLY A 315 2.10 29.99 20.24
C GLY A 315 2.85 29.71 21.53
N VAL A 316 3.61 28.61 21.56
CA VAL A 316 4.67 28.38 22.53
C VAL A 316 5.93 28.14 21.72
N ALA A 317 6.77 29.16 21.67
CA ALA A 317 8.14 29.05 21.21
C ALA A 317 8.79 27.86 21.93
N GLN A 318 9.13 26.81 21.18
CA GLN A 318 10.05 25.79 21.68
C GLN A 318 11.44 26.41 21.77
N THR A 319 11.78 26.89 22.95
CA THR A 319 13.18 27.07 23.35
C THR A 319 13.90 25.74 23.23
N LYS A 320 14.96 25.71 22.42
CA LYS A 320 15.89 24.56 22.30
C LYS A 320 16.49 24.24 23.68
N PRO A 321 16.66 22.96 24.07
CA PRO A 321 17.40 22.61 25.26
C PRO A 321 18.91 22.71 24.95
N TYR A 322 19.58 23.75 25.47
CA TYR A 322 21.03 23.72 25.61
C TYR A 322 21.35 22.98 26.91
N GLY A 323 22.07 21.87 26.76
CA GLY A 323 22.55 21.07 27.87
C GLY A 323 23.70 21.72 28.62
N SER A 324 23.84 21.24 29.86
CA SER A 324 25.02 21.18 30.74
C SER A 324 25.60 22.47 31.31
N GLY A 325 25.52 22.59 32.65
CA GLY A 325 26.57 23.31 33.41
C GLY A 325 26.20 23.94 34.75
N ILE A 326 25.96 23.11 35.79
CA ILE A 326 26.32 23.36 37.22
C ILE A 326 25.39 24.28 38.07
N PRO A 327 25.16 23.97 39.37
CA PRO A 327 23.98 24.38 40.13
C PRO A 327 24.22 25.58 41.04
N VAL A 328 23.18 26.37 41.32
CA VAL A 328 23.12 27.18 42.53
C VAL A 328 21.72 27.12 43.10
N GLU A 329 21.61 26.37 44.20
CA GLU A 329 20.54 26.42 45.16
C GLU A 329 20.78 27.65 46.04
N TYR A 330 19.90 28.66 46.01
CA TYR A 330 19.59 29.51 47.17
C TYR A 330 18.18 30.10 47.03
N THR A 331 17.56 30.18 48.18
CA THR A 331 16.14 30.25 48.49
C THR A 331 15.54 31.67 48.47
N GLN A 332 14.20 31.67 48.44
CA GLN A 332 13.28 32.58 49.13
C GLN A 332 12.92 33.96 48.55
N ASN A 333 11.60 34.11 48.40
CA ASN A 333 10.79 35.32 48.52
C ASN A 333 10.80 36.34 47.36
N GLY A 334 9.85 36.16 46.45
CA GLY A 334 9.35 37.21 45.56
C GLY A 334 8.22 36.70 44.68
N ALA A 335 7.03 37.32 44.76
CA ALA A 335 5.83 36.94 44.00
C ALA A 335 6.06 37.04 42.47
N PRO A 336 5.39 36.20 41.64
CA PRO A 336 5.53 36.29 40.20
C PRO A 336 4.85 37.56 39.69
N MET A 337 5.63 38.54 39.22
CA MET A 337 5.08 39.67 38.47
C MET A 337 4.62 39.18 37.10
N ALA A 338 3.30 39.23 36.89
CA ALA A 338 2.67 39.09 35.59
C ALA A 338 3.08 40.27 34.70
N VAL A 339 3.87 40.02 33.66
CA VAL A 339 4.08 41.00 32.59
C VAL A 339 3.09 40.67 31.48
N GLN A 340 1.99 41.41 31.51
CA GLN A 340 0.97 41.48 30.47
C GLN A 340 1.37 42.53 29.43
N SER A 341 0.92 42.30 28.20
CA SER A 341 0.87 43.25 27.07
C SER A 341 2.07 43.28 26.13
N GLY A 342 1.75 43.09 24.85
CA GLY A 342 2.69 43.04 23.75
C GLY A 342 3.07 44.40 23.19
N ALA A 343 4.26 44.43 22.61
CA ALA A 343 4.72 45.39 21.62
C ALA A 343 5.87 44.73 20.82
N PRO A 344 5.88 44.78 19.48
CA PRO A 344 7.00 44.24 18.71
C PRO A 344 8.19 45.22 18.77
N VAL A 345 9.29 44.77 19.37
CA VAL A 345 10.56 45.51 19.35
C VAL A 345 11.26 45.25 18.02
N TYR A 346 11.38 46.28 17.19
CA TYR A 346 12.21 46.30 15.99
C TYR A 346 13.69 46.24 16.38
N TYR A 347 14.40 45.19 15.98
CA TYR A 347 15.87 45.17 16.04
C TYR A 347 16.42 45.91 14.82
N ASN A 348 17.04 47.07 15.07
CA ASN A 348 17.84 47.78 14.08
C ASN A 348 19.31 47.31 14.19
N ASN A 349 19.92 47.07 13.04
CA ASN A 349 21.30 46.62 12.88
C ASN A 349 22.29 47.59 13.55
N SER A 350 23.12 47.11 14.47
CA SER A 350 24.43 47.70 14.74
C SER A 350 25.40 46.67 15.34
N ALA A 351 26.68 46.83 14.97
CA ALA A 351 27.79 45.88 14.99
C ALA A 351 28.36 45.59 16.41
N PRO A 352 29.18 44.51 16.59
CA PRO A 352 29.63 44.06 17.90
C PRO A 352 30.78 44.89 18.46
N MET A 353 30.63 45.40 19.69
CA MET A 353 31.72 46.00 20.46
C MET A 353 32.38 44.94 21.34
N VAL A 354 33.67 44.70 21.06
CA VAL A 354 34.61 43.91 21.84
C VAL A 354 34.96 44.67 23.12
N TYR A 355 34.82 44.05 24.29
CA TYR A 355 35.54 44.52 25.49
C TYR A 355 36.42 43.41 26.04
N SER A 356 37.71 43.76 26.07
CA SER A 356 38.86 43.01 26.52
C SER A 356 39.01 43.08 28.04
N ASN A 357 39.67 42.06 28.58
CA ASN A 357 39.96 41.76 29.98
C ASN A 357 40.57 42.93 30.78
N GLY A 358 40.14 43.08 32.04
CA GLY A 358 40.83 43.86 33.07
C GLY A 358 40.08 43.93 34.40
N GLN A 359 40.39 43.04 35.35
CA GLN A 359 40.15 43.19 36.80
C GLN A 359 41.35 43.92 37.45
N PRO A 360 41.36 44.28 38.76
CA PRO A 360 40.27 44.66 39.69
C PRO A 360 40.64 45.91 40.57
N ALA A 361 39.69 46.50 41.33
CA ALA A 361 40.03 47.22 42.58
C ALA A 361 38.82 47.41 43.54
N PHE A 362 39.06 47.16 44.82
CA PHE A 362 38.17 47.21 45.99
C PHE A 362 38.14 48.59 46.69
N ARG A 363 36.99 48.95 47.31
CA ARG A 363 36.76 49.47 48.70
C ARG A 363 35.40 50.20 48.76
N ASN A 364 34.44 49.77 49.58
CA ASN A 364 34.25 49.92 51.05
C ASN A 364 34.01 51.36 51.54
N ASP A 365 32.83 51.51 52.17
CA ASP A 365 32.40 52.43 53.22
C ASP A 365 32.05 53.90 52.90
N GLY A 366 30.81 54.28 53.27
CA GLY A 366 30.38 55.67 53.40
C GLY A 366 28.85 55.86 53.40
N ALA A 367 28.27 56.03 54.59
CA ALA A 367 26.85 56.26 54.87
C ALA A 367 26.34 57.66 54.39
N PRO A 368 25.04 58.00 54.55
CA PRO A 368 24.31 58.97 53.73
C PRO A 368 24.42 60.42 54.23
N ALA A 369 24.13 61.39 53.37
CA ALA A 369 23.84 62.77 53.79
C ALA A 369 22.71 63.38 52.94
N GLN A 370 21.64 63.79 53.61
CA GLN A 370 20.64 64.74 53.13
C GLN A 370 21.18 66.17 53.24
N HIS A 371 20.67 67.10 52.42
CA HIS A 371 20.30 68.50 52.73
C HIS A 371 19.81 69.15 51.42
N GLN A 372 18.53 69.52 51.27
CA GLN A 372 17.85 70.76 51.70
C GLN A 372 17.71 71.79 50.57
N GLN A 373 16.56 72.46 50.59
CA GLN A 373 16.01 73.46 49.67
C GLN A 373 16.94 74.68 49.46
N TYR A 374 16.92 75.30 48.29
CA TYR A 374 16.33 76.65 48.09
C TYR A 374 16.30 77.09 46.62
N ILE A 375 15.38 78.02 46.39
CA ILE A 375 14.97 78.72 45.17
C ILE A 375 16.04 79.71 44.70
N GLY A 376 16.10 79.89 43.37
CA GLY A 376 16.75 81.00 42.66
C GLY A 376 16.37 80.94 41.19
#